data_AF-A0A953SKE7-F1
#
_entry.id   AF-A0A953SKE7-F1
#
_cell.length_a   1.000
_cell.length_b   1.000
_cell.length_c   1.000
_cell.angle_alpha   90.00
_cell.angle_beta   90.00
_cell.angle_gamma   90.00
#
_symmetry.space_group_name_H-M   'P 1'
#
loop_
_entity.id
_entity.type
_entity.pdbx_description
1 polymer ?
#
loop_
_entity_poly.entity_id
_entity_poly.type
_entity_poly.pdbx_seq_one_letter_code
_entity_poly.pdbx_strand_id
1 'polypeptide(L)'
;MHRHLITALSLCLVSPVLAAQPDQPDPLRGPDVPARETRSLVNRGMMGRFEPLEVRPVAAALLELDLDDATREKAREIVEQRALDIAMLLVDRIDLVRDMTDLIMAGDRDAARRMLHDMWGEFEPDAPRDPLLKPLKEILEPAQIGEVRRLVDEYWNAWIDYELRDQEERREKPQARERVTRRLSFEIFEREVREGYDASLSRYRQALDAVYNAVMPTDEQREAIRSIVIEHIKTTRLSATPAQRRETNMRIYRLLDDERKERLFE
;
A
#
# COMPACT_ATOMS: atom_id res chain seq x y z
N MET A 1 76.95 -31.41 10.11
CA MET A 1 77.15 -31.95 11.47
C MET A 1 77.60 -30.80 12.37
N HIS A 2 76.71 -30.22 13.17
CA HIS A 2 77.05 -29.55 14.44
C HIS A 2 75.76 -29.39 15.25
N ARG A 3 75.64 -30.22 16.28
CA ARG A 3 74.63 -30.15 17.34
C ARG A 3 75.14 -29.17 18.39
N HIS A 4 74.38 -28.13 18.72
CA HIS A 4 74.55 -27.38 19.96
C HIS A 4 73.31 -27.58 20.84
N LEU A 5 73.53 -28.26 21.96
CA LEU A 5 72.67 -28.26 23.13
C LEU A 5 72.54 -26.83 23.65
N ILE A 6 71.32 -26.36 23.89
CA ILE A 6 71.07 -25.23 24.79
C ILE A 6 70.12 -25.71 25.89
N THR A 7 70.64 -25.60 27.10
CA THR A 7 70.12 -25.99 28.39
C THR A 7 68.87 -25.19 28.76
N ALA A 8 67.80 -25.88 29.15
CA ALA A 8 66.56 -25.29 29.65
C ALA A 8 66.72 -24.84 31.12
N LEU A 9 66.43 -23.57 31.40
CA LEU A 9 66.31 -23.01 32.75
C LEU A 9 64.81 -22.85 33.06
N SER A 10 64.27 -23.73 33.91
CA SER A 10 62.89 -23.64 34.41
C SER A 10 62.78 -22.54 35.48
N LEU A 11 62.04 -21.48 35.17
CA LEU A 11 61.63 -20.45 36.13
C LEU A 11 60.16 -20.71 36.53
N CYS A 12 59.92 -21.14 37.76
CA CYS A 12 58.59 -21.27 38.33
C CYS A 12 58.03 -19.87 38.65
N LEU A 13 57.05 -19.41 37.88
CA LEU A 13 56.23 -18.24 38.21
C LEU A 13 55.01 -18.69 39.03
N VAL A 14 54.95 -18.22 40.27
CA VAL A 14 53.80 -18.35 41.17
C VAL A 14 52.81 -17.25 40.82
N SER A 15 51.69 -17.60 40.19
CA SER A 15 50.59 -16.65 39.90
C SER A 15 49.79 -16.36 41.18
N PRO A 16 49.58 -15.10 41.56
CA PRO A 16 48.67 -14.76 42.65
C PRO A 16 47.22 -14.96 42.21
N VAL A 17 46.45 -15.66 43.04
CA VAL A 17 44.99 -15.80 42.92
C VAL A 17 44.38 -14.42 43.15
N LEU A 18 43.88 -13.79 42.08
CA LEU A 18 43.03 -12.60 42.19
C LEU A 18 41.68 -13.05 42.78
N ALA A 19 41.45 -12.69 44.04
CA ALA A 19 40.13 -12.80 44.65
C ALA A 19 39.17 -11.84 43.92
N ALA A 20 38.08 -12.37 43.38
CA ALA A 20 36.99 -11.59 42.81
C ALA A 20 36.38 -10.68 43.89
N GLN A 21 36.38 -9.37 43.66
CA GLN A 21 35.67 -8.43 44.52
C GLN A 21 34.16 -8.69 44.40
N PRO A 22 33.41 -8.73 45.51
CA PRO A 22 31.96 -8.84 45.48
C PRO A 22 31.36 -7.61 44.78
N ASP A 23 30.46 -7.89 43.84
CA ASP A 23 29.73 -6.92 43.03
C ASP A 23 29.02 -5.91 43.95
N GLN A 24 29.51 -4.67 44.01
CA GLN A 24 28.87 -3.62 44.78
C GLN A 24 27.66 -3.12 43.99
N PRO A 25 26.44 -3.12 44.58
CA PRO A 25 25.26 -2.63 43.89
C PRO A 25 25.44 -1.15 43.55
N ASP A 26 25.48 -0.85 42.25
CA ASP A 26 25.61 0.50 41.72
C ASP A 26 24.41 1.36 42.15
N PRO A 27 24.59 2.36 43.03
CA PRO A 27 23.51 3.18 43.56
C PRO A 27 22.88 4.11 42.50
N LEU A 28 23.42 4.14 41.28
CA LEU A 28 22.85 4.85 40.14
C LEU A 28 22.05 3.94 39.20
N ARG A 29 21.98 2.64 39.48
CA ARG A 29 21.15 1.71 38.69
C ARG A 29 19.69 1.92 39.07
N GLY A 30 18.98 2.68 38.25
CA GLY A 30 17.52 2.82 38.35
C GLY A 30 16.82 1.46 38.25
N PRO A 31 15.53 1.38 38.60
CA PRO A 31 14.77 0.13 38.45
C PRO A 31 14.90 -0.38 37.02
N ASP A 32 15.26 -1.66 36.85
CA ASP A 32 15.25 -2.34 35.56
C ASP A 32 13.81 -2.32 35.04
N VAL A 33 13.51 -1.34 34.18
CA VAL A 33 12.29 -1.35 33.40
C VAL A 33 12.56 -2.34 32.28
N PRO A 34 11.90 -3.52 32.24
CA PRO A 34 12.05 -4.40 31.10
C PRO A 34 11.68 -3.60 29.87
N ALA A 35 12.63 -3.44 28.94
CA ALA A 35 12.38 -2.86 27.64
C ALA A 35 11.43 -3.80 26.91
N ARG A 36 10.13 -3.65 27.17
CA ARG A 36 9.11 -4.22 26.31
C ARG A 36 9.20 -3.38 25.05
N GLU A 37 9.93 -3.87 24.06
CA GLU A 37 9.85 -3.38 22.68
C GLU A 37 8.38 -3.49 22.28
N THR A 38 7.63 -2.44 22.58
CA THR A 38 6.21 -2.42 22.34
C THR A 38 6.11 -1.99 20.89
N ARG A 39 6.04 -2.98 19.99
CA ARG A 39 5.86 -2.75 18.56
C ARG A 39 4.69 -1.78 18.40
N SER A 40 4.88 -0.73 17.61
CA SER A 40 3.90 0.31 17.36
C SER A 40 3.98 0.74 15.92
N LEU A 41 2.81 0.99 15.31
CA LEU A 41 2.70 1.55 13.97
C LEU A 41 2.72 3.09 13.97
N VAL A 42 2.68 3.71 15.16
CA VAL A 42 2.60 5.17 15.28
C VAL A 42 3.98 5.76 15.11
N ASN A 43 4.19 6.46 14.00
CA ASN A 43 5.37 7.27 13.79
C ASN A 43 5.04 8.77 13.94
N ARG A 44 5.97 9.53 14.52
CA ARG A 44 5.90 10.98 14.62
C ARG A 44 7.20 11.58 14.10
N GLY A 45 7.08 12.50 13.15
CA GLY A 45 8.24 13.21 12.60
C GLY A 45 8.93 14.10 13.62
N MET A 46 10.06 14.68 13.25
CA MET A 46 10.89 15.53 14.15
C MET A 46 10.14 16.72 14.76
N MET A 47 9.08 17.20 14.10
CA MET A 47 8.23 18.29 14.60
C MET A 47 7.05 17.80 15.47
N GLY A 48 7.03 16.51 15.86
CA GLY A 48 5.94 15.89 16.61
C GLY A 48 4.66 15.65 15.80
N ARG A 49 4.70 15.83 14.47
CA ARG A 49 3.55 15.59 13.58
C ARG A 49 3.36 14.10 13.36
N PHE A 50 2.10 13.65 13.37
CA PHE A 50 1.76 12.29 12.98
C PHE A 50 2.13 12.06 11.51
N GLU A 51 2.78 10.93 11.22
CA GLU A 51 3.13 10.51 9.87
C GLU A 51 2.23 9.34 9.44
N PRO A 52 1.28 9.57 8.51
CA PRO A 52 0.42 8.49 8.03
C PRO A 52 1.22 7.41 7.31
N LEU A 53 0.80 6.16 7.49
CA LEU A 53 1.36 5.03 6.74
C LEU A 53 1.04 5.17 5.25
N GLU A 54 1.99 4.73 4.42
CA GLU A 54 1.82 4.62 2.97
C GLU A 54 0.89 3.45 2.62
N VAL A 55 0.97 2.36 3.38
CA VAL A 55 0.12 1.17 3.24
C VAL A 55 -1.04 1.16 4.24
N ARG A 56 -1.96 0.19 4.08
CA ARG A 56 -3.01 -0.04 5.07
C ARG A 56 -2.42 -0.41 6.44
N PRO A 57 -3.01 0.07 7.56
CA PRO A 57 -2.52 -0.25 8.90
C PRO A 57 -2.47 -1.75 9.18
N VAL A 58 -3.45 -2.51 8.68
CA VAL A 58 -3.46 -3.98 8.80
C VAL A 58 -2.27 -4.62 8.07
N ALA A 59 -1.92 -4.14 6.87
CA ALA A 59 -0.78 -4.65 6.11
C ALA A 59 0.55 -4.33 6.81
N ALA A 60 0.69 -3.11 7.36
CA ALA A 60 1.85 -2.75 8.17
C ALA A 60 1.95 -3.59 9.44
N ALA A 61 0.83 -3.84 10.14
CA ALA A 61 0.81 -4.67 11.34
C ALA A 61 1.36 -6.09 11.07
N LEU A 62 1.03 -6.68 9.92
CA LEU A 62 1.51 -8.03 9.57
C LEU A 62 3.04 -8.11 9.46
N LEU A 63 3.71 -7.01 9.08
CA LEU A 63 5.18 -6.94 9.00
C LEU A 63 5.82 -6.91 10.40
N GLU A 64 5.07 -6.43 11.40
CA GLU A 64 5.51 -6.36 12.80
C GLU A 64 5.25 -7.67 13.55
N LEU A 65 4.52 -8.64 12.98
CA LEU A 65 4.24 -9.90 13.66
C LEU A 65 5.32 -10.95 13.39
N ASP A 66 5.61 -11.76 14.42
CA ASP A 66 6.43 -12.96 14.25
C ASP A 66 5.59 -14.09 13.64
N LEU A 67 5.40 -14.05 12.32
CA LEU A 67 4.73 -15.09 11.56
C LEU A 67 5.76 -16.07 10.98
N ASP A 68 5.43 -17.35 11.03
CA ASP A 68 6.12 -18.37 10.24
C ASP A 68 5.96 -18.09 8.73
N ASP A 69 6.86 -18.66 7.92
CA ASP A 69 6.92 -18.35 6.48
C ASP A 69 5.62 -18.73 5.74
N ALA A 70 4.96 -19.82 6.13
CA ALA A 70 3.73 -20.27 5.48
C ALA A 70 2.54 -19.35 5.81
N THR A 71 2.42 -18.93 7.07
CA THR A 71 1.39 -17.98 7.51
C THR A 71 1.63 -16.58 6.93
N ARG A 72 2.89 -16.15 6.89
CA ARG A 72 3.30 -14.87 6.29
C ARG A 72 2.93 -14.81 4.81
N GLU A 73 3.17 -15.89 4.07
CA GLU A 73 2.86 -15.97 2.65
C GLU A 73 1.35 -15.86 2.40
N LYS A 74 0.52 -16.61 3.14
CA LYS A 74 -0.94 -16.50 3.04
C LYS A 74 -1.46 -15.10 3.39
N ALA A 75 -0.85 -14.46 4.39
CA ALA A 75 -1.21 -13.10 4.77
C ALA A 75 -0.85 -12.09 3.67
N ARG A 76 0.30 -12.29 3.00
CA ARG A 76 0.71 -11.51 1.82
C ARG A 76 -0.27 -11.71 0.65
N GLU A 77 -0.66 -12.94 0.36
CA GLU A 77 -1.66 -13.25 -0.67
C GLU A 77 -2.98 -12.52 -0.42
N ILE A 78 -3.45 -12.42 0.84
CA ILE A 78 -4.68 -11.66 1.17
C ILE A 78 -4.52 -10.16 0.87
N VAL A 79 -3.35 -9.57 1.16
CA VAL A 79 -3.07 -8.17 0.86
C VAL A 79 -3.00 -7.94 -0.66
N GLU A 80 -2.34 -8.83 -1.38
CA GLU A 80 -2.22 -8.78 -2.84
C GLU A 80 -3.55 -9.00 -3.54
N GLN A 81 -4.38 -9.91 -3.04
CA GLN A 81 -5.72 -10.16 -3.55
C GLN A 81 -6.57 -8.90 -3.45
N ARG A 82 -6.45 -8.11 -2.38
CA ARG A 82 -7.15 -6.83 -2.28
C ARG A 82 -6.72 -5.84 -3.36
N ALA A 83 -5.43 -5.73 -3.63
CA ALA A 83 -4.94 -4.85 -4.70
C ALA A 83 -5.48 -5.30 -6.07
N LEU A 84 -5.56 -6.62 -6.30
CA LEU A 84 -6.18 -7.20 -7.48
C LEU A 84 -7.69 -6.91 -7.56
N ASP A 85 -8.42 -7.03 -6.45
CA ASP A 85 -9.85 -6.75 -6.38
C ASP A 85 -10.13 -5.28 -6.73
N ILE A 86 -9.29 -4.35 -6.26
CA ILE A 86 -9.39 -2.93 -6.61
C ILE A 86 -9.06 -2.71 -8.09
N ALA A 87 -8.04 -3.36 -8.64
CA ALA A 87 -7.76 -3.28 -10.08
C ALA A 87 -8.93 -3.83 -10.91
N MET A 88 -9.57 -4.92 -10.47
CA MET A 88 -10.74 -5.48 -11.13
C MET A 88 -11.97 -4.59 -11.01
N LEU A 89 -12.18 -3.94 -9.86
CA LEU A 89 -13.21 -2.92 -9.68
C LEU A 89 -13.05 -1.80 -10.73
N LEU A 90 -11.82 -1.31 -10.96
CA LEU A 90 -11.57 -0.28 -11.98
C LEU A 90 -11.83 -0.77 -13.40
N VAL A 91 -11.57 -2.04 -13.69
CA VAL A 91 -11.93 -2.65 -14.99
C VAL A 91 -13.44 -2.76 -15.15
N ASP A 92 -14.14 -3.23 -14.12
CA ASP A 92 -15.60 -3.39 -14.12
C ASP A 92 -16.33 -2.05 -14.18
N ARG A 93 -15.71 -0.99 -13.64
CA ARG A 93 -16.20 0.38 -13.62
C ARG A 93 -15.42 1.31 -14.55
N ILE A 94 -14.81 0.79 -15.61
CA ILE A 94 -13.93 1.59 -16.48
C ILE A 94 -14.62 2.79 -17.14
N ASP A 95 -15.93 2.71 -17.41
CA ASP A 95 -16.69 3.86 -17.93
C ASP A 95 -16.80 4.97 -16.86
N LEU A 96 -17.03 4.59 -15.59
CA LEU A 96 -17.01 5.52 -14.45
C LEU A 96 -15.61 6.13 -14.27
N VAL A 97 -14.55 5.34 -14.43
CA VAL A 97 -13.15 5.83 -14.38
C VAL A 97 -12.88 6.85 -15.48
N ARG A 98 -13.39 6.61 -16.70
CA ARG A 98 -13.32 7.59 -17.80
C ARG A 98 -14.04 8.88 -17.41
N ASP A 99 -15.29 8.78 -16.96
CA ASP A 99 -16.11 9.94 -16.63
C ASP A 99 -15.48 10.76 -15.47
N MET A 100 -14.89 10.10 -14.46
CA MET A 100 -14.10 10.76 -13.42
C MET A 100 -12.88 11.51 -13.98
N THR A 101 -12.19 10.92 -14.95
CA THR A 101 -11.03 11.56 -15.60
C THR A 101 -11.46 12.81 -16.37
N ASP A 102 -12.56 12.72 -17.11
CA ASP A 102 -13.11 13.85 -17.86
C ASP A 102 -13.53 15.00 -16.92
N LEU A 103 -14.17 14.70 -15.79
CA LEU A 103 -14.51 15.69 -14.76
C LEU A 103 -13.27 16.36 -14.17
N ILE A 104 -12.22 15.61 -13.86
CA ILE A 104 -10.96 16.16 -13.36
C ILE A 104 -10.32 17.10 -14.39
N MET A 105 -10.33 16.73 -15.67
CA MET A 105 -9.82 17.57 -16.76
C MET A 105 -10.65 18.84 -16.96
N ALA A 106 -11.96 18.77 -16.74
CA ALA A 106 -12.86 19.91 -16.77
C ALA A 106 -12.78 20.80 -15.51
N GLY A 107 -12.01 20.39 -14.49
CA GLY A 107 -11.82 21.12 -13.23
C GLY A 107 -12.84 20.80 -12.13
N ASP A 108 -13.78 19.88 -12.36
CA ASP A 108 -14.80 19.46 -11.39
C ASP A 108 -14.31 18.26 -10.55
N ARG A 109 -13.32 18.53 -9.70
CA ARG A 109 -12.73 17.50 -8.81
C ARG A 109 -13.72 16.99 -7.76
N ASP A 110 -14.66 17.84 -7.34
CA ASP A 110 -15.64 17.46 -6.32
C ASP A 110 -16.66 16.46 -6.88
N ALA A 111 -17.09 16.60 -8.13
CA ALA A 111 -17.94 15.60 -8.78
C ALA A 111 -17.20 14.27 -8.95
N ALA A 112 -15.95 14.29 -9.41
CA ALA A 112 -15.15 13.07 -9.51
C ALA A 112 -14.99 12.38 -8.13
N ARG A 113 -14.75 13.16 -7.07
CA ARG A 113 -14.65 12.64 -5.69
C ARG A 113 -15.97 12.03 -5.21
N ARG A 114 -17.13 12.60 -5.56
CA ARG A 114 -18.44 12.00 -5.26
C ARG A 114 -18.64 10.65 -5.96
N MET A 115 -18.28 10.56 -7.25
CA MET A 115 -18.35 9.29 -7.98
C MET A 115 -17.44 8.21 -7.37
N LEU A 116 -16.24 8.59 -6.95
CA LEU A 116 -15.34 7.69 -6.24
C LEU A 116 -15.92 7.24 -4.88
N HIS A 117 -16.60 8.13 -4.17
CA HIS A 117 -17.28 7.80 -2.92
C HIS A 117 -18.45 6.82 -3.14
N ASP A 118 -19.23 7.00 -4.21
CA ASP A 118 -20.31 6.07 -4.57
C ASP A 118 -19.74 4.70 -4.93
N MET A 119 -18.65 4.67 -5.71
CA MET A 119 -17.93 3.42 -6.03
C MET A 119 -17.39 2.73 -4.77
N TRP A 120 -16.90 3.49 -3.78
CA TRP A 120 -16.50 2.94 -2.49
C TRP A 120 -17.66 2.30 -1.74
N GLY A 121 -18.82 2.97 -1.68
CA GLY A 121 -20.02 2.45 -1.04
C GLY A 121 -20.58 1.19 -1.71
N GLU A 122 -20.39 1.04 -3.02
CA GLU A 122 -20.74 -0.21 -3.72
C GLU A 122 -19.75 -1.35 -3.45
N PHE A 123 -18.46 -1.03 -3.45
CA PHE A 123 -17.39 -2.01 -3.22
C PHE A 123 -17.34 -2.50 -1.76
N GLU A 124 -17.61 -1.60 -0.83
CA GLU A 124 -17.58 -1.82 0.61
C GLU A 124 -18.83 -1.22 1.29
N PRO A 125 -20.02 -1.87 1.19
CA PRO A 125 -21.29 -1.32 1.68
C PRO A 125 -21.31 -0.96 3.18
N ASP A 126 -20.61 -1.75 4.00
CA ASP A 126 -20.49 -1.49 5.44
C ASP A 126 -19.35 -0.51 5.78
N ALA A 127 -18.62 -0.02 4.76
CA ALA A 127 -17.44 0.82 4.86
C ALA A 127 -16.52 0.41 6.03
N PRO A 128 -16.11 -0.88 6.10
CA PRO A 128 -15.35 -1.37 7.24
C PRO A 128 -14.04 -0.59 7.32
N ARG A 129 -13.71 -0.11 8.51
CA ARG A 129 -12.41 0.53 8.77
C ARG A 129 -11.25 -0.37 8.32
N ASP A 130 -11.37 -1.67 8.61
CA ASP A 130 -10.33 -2.67 8.36
C ASP A 130 -10.89 -3.89 7.59
N PRO A 131 -11.07 -3.80 6.27
CA PRO A 131 -11.62 -4.87 5.43
C PRO A 131 -10.77 -6.15 5.47
N LEU A 132 -9.45 -6.01 5.62
CA LEU A 132 -8.50 -7.14 5.66
C LEU A 132 -8.59 -7.97 6.95
N LEU A 133 -9.19 -7.45 8.04
CA LEU A 133 -9.26 -8.21 9.30
C LEU A 133 -10.16 -9.44 9.22
N LYS A 134 -11.18 -9.44 8.35
CA LYS A 134 -12.08 -10.59 8.20
C LYS A 134 -11.34 -11.80 7.60
N PRO A 135 -10.73 -11.72 6.41
CA PRO A 135 -10.00 -12.85 5.84
C PRO A 135 -8.79 -13.25 6.69
N LEU A 136 -8.09 -12.31 7.34
CA LEU A 136 -6.94 -12.65 8.18
C LEU A 136 -7.29 -13.52 9.40
N LYS A 137 -8.51 -13.39 9.96
CA LYS A 137 -8.96 -14.24 11.08
C LYS A 137 -9.06 -15.72 10.72
N GLU A 138 -9.15 -16.03 9.43
CA GLU A 138 -9.25 -17.42 8.96
C GLU A 138 -7.88 -18.11 8.94
N ILE A 139 -6.78 -17.34 8.95
CA ILE A 139 -5.42 -17.86 8.83
C ILE A 139 -4.54 -17.57 10.05
N LEU A 140 -4.86 -16.54 10.84
CA LEU A 140 -4.07 -16.13 12.00
C LEU A 140 -4.64 -16.69 13.30
N GLU A 141 -3.76 -17.04 14.22
CA GLU A 141 -4.14 -17.46 15.57
C GLU A 141 -4.83 -16.33 16.34
N PRO A 142 -5.72 -16.65 17.31
CA PRO A 142 -6.42 -15.62 18.09
C PRO A 142 -5.50 -14.59 18.75
N ALA A 143 -4.33 -15.03 19.23
CA ALA A 143 -3.32 -14.16 19.82
C ALA A 143 -2.71 -13.18 18.79
N GLN A 144 -2.41 -13.67 17.58
CA GLN A 144 -1.90 -12.85 16.48
C GLN A 144 -2.94 -11.83 16.01
N ILE A 145 -4.21 -12.24 15.88
CA ILE A 145 -5.31 -11.31 15.57
C ILE A 145 -5.51 -10.26 16.66
N GLY A 146 -5.38 -10.65 17.93
CA GLY A 146 -5.39 -9.72 19.05
C GLY A 146 -4.32 -8.64 18.90
N GLU A 147 -3.11 -9.04 18.53
CA GLU A 147 -1.99 -8.13 18.34
C GLU A 147 -2.15 -7.22 17.11
N VAL A 148 -2.61 -7.75 15.97
CA VAL A 148 -2.94 -6.93 14.79
C VAL A 148 -3.97 -5.87 15.15
N ARG A 149 -5.05 -6.24 15.86
CA ARG A 149 -6.07 -5.28 16.30
C ARG A 149 -5.49 -4.23 17.23
N ARG A 150 -4.65 -4.62 18.19
CA ARG A 150 -4.00 -3.70 19.11
C ARG A 150 -3.19 -2.64 18.35
N LEU A 151 -2.33 -3.07 17.43
CA LEU A 151 -1.48 -2.19 16.61
C LEU A 151 -2.32 -1.25 15.72
N VAL A 152 -3.36 -1.79 15.08
CA VAL A 152 -4.25 -1.03 14.19
C VAL A 152 -5.10 -0.02 14.98
N ASP A 153 -5.65 -0.40 16.13
CA ASP A 153 -6.43 0.49 17.00
C ASP A 153 -5.55 1.60 17.59
N GLU A 154 -4.31 1.29 17.98
CA GLU A 154 -3.32 2.26 18.42
C GLU A 154 -3.03 3.31 17.33
N TYR A 155 -2.76 2.84 16.10
CA TYR A 155 -2.56 3.71 14.93
C TYR A 155 -3.76 4.61 14.65
N TRP A 156 -4.95 4.04 14.58
CA TRP A 156 -6.17 4.79 14.29
C TRP A 156 -6.47 5.83 15.37
N ASN A 157 -6.31 5.48 16.64
CA ASN A 157 -6.51 6.43 17.73
C ASN A 157 -5.52 7.59 17.66
N ALA A 158 -4.24 7.31 17.39
CA ALA A 158 -3.22 8.34 17.22
C ALA A 158 -3.50 9.27 16.03
N TRP A 159 -3.95 8.71 14.89
CA TRP A 159 -4.28 9.52 13.72
C TRP A 159 -5.51 10.39 13.96
N ILE A 160 -6.60 9.81 14.48
CA ILE A 160 -7.85 10.55 14.78
C ILE A 160 -7.59 11.65 15.81
N ASP A 161 -6.81 11.36 16.85
CA ASP A 161 -6.43 12.35 17.84
C ASP A 161 -5.61 13.48 17.24
N TYR A 162 -4.70 13.16 16.33
CA TYR A 162 -3.93 14.17 15.60
C TYR A 162 -4.82 15.05 14.72
N GLU A 163 -5.79 14.48 14.01
CA GLU A 163 -6.76 15.22 13.18
C GLU A 163 -7.69 16.12 14.01
N LEU A 164 -7.99 15.72 15.25
CA LEU A 164 -8.87 16.45 16.17
C LEU A 164 -8.12 17.33 17.17
N ARG A 165 -6.79 17.47 17.06
CA ARG A 165 -5.95 18.18 18.04
C ARG A 165 -6.35 19.64 18.28
N ASP A 166 -6.86 20.31 17.24
CA ASP A 166 -7.29 21.72 17.30
C ASP A 166 -8.77 21.86 17.68
N GLN A 167 -9.46 20.75 17.98
CA GLN A 167 -10.89 20.68 18.28
C GLN A 167 -11.13 19.88 19.58
N GLU A 168 -10.54 20.33 20.69
CA GLU A 168 -10.52 19.61 21.98
C GLU A 168 -11.93 19.17 22.43
N GLU A 169 -12.93 20.07 22.36
CA GLU A 169 -14.33 19.76 22.68
C GLU A 169 -14.99 18.67 21.80
N ARG A 170 -14.43 18.39 20.63
CA ARG A 170 -14.91 17.37 19.69
C ARG A 170 -14.10 16.09 19.76
N ARG A 171 -12.86 16.12 20.26
CA ARG A 171 -11.94 14.99 20.31
C ARG A 171 -12.53 13.78 21.05
N GLU A 172 -13.26 14.04 22.12
CA GLU A 172 -13.91 13.01 22.95
C GLU A 172 -15.31 12.61 22.47
N LYS A 173 -15.90 13.36 21.52
CA LYS A 173 -17.27 13.08 21.05
C LYS A 173 -17.25 11.88 20.09
N PRO A 174 -17.97 10.77 20.39
CA PRO A 174 -17.96 9.57 19.55
C PRO A 174 -18.32 9.84 18.09
N GLN A 175 -19.32 10.70 17.85
CA GLN A 175 -19.76 11.09 16.51
C GLN A 175 -18.66 11.82 15.72
N ALA A 176 -17.83 12.63 16.39
CA ALA A 176 -16.75 13.35 15.71
C ALA A 176 -15.64 12.39 15.30
N ARG A 177 -15.26 11.48 16.21
CA ARG A 177 -14.30 10.40 15.92
C ARG A 177 -14.78 9.54 14.76
N GLU A 178 -16.04 9.09 14.77
CA GLU A 178 -16.60 8.27 13.71
C GLU A 178 -16.58 8.97 12.34
N ARG A 179 -16.94 10.26 12.28
CA ARG A 179 -16.83 11.05 11.04
C ARG A 179 -15.40 11.13 10.52
N VAL A 180 -14.43 11.36 11.41
CA VAL A 180 -13.01 11.39 11.03
C VAL A 180 -12.56 10.00 10.56
N THR A 181 -12.93 8.93 11.26
CA THR A 181 -12.63 7.55 10.86
C THR A 181 -13.15 7.26 9.45
N ARG A 182 -14.42 7.56 9.15
CA ARG A 182 -14.99 7.32 7.81
C ARG A 182 -14.25 8.11 6.73
N ARG A 183 -13.95 9.40 6.98
CA ARG A 183 -13.19 10.23 6.05
C ARG A 183 -11.80 9.65 5.77
N LEU A 184 -11.06 9.29 6.81
CA LEU A 184 -9.71 8.74 6.68
C LEU A 184 -9.72 7.36 6.01
N SER A 185 -10.71 6.50 6.32
CA SER A 185 -10.90 5.22 5.62
C SER A 185 -11.12 5.42 4.11
N PHE A 186 -11.91 6.43 3.74
CA PHE A 186 -12.11 6.80 2.34
C PHE A 186 -10.82 7.31 1.68
N GLU A 187 -10.02 8.12 2.38
CA GLU A 187 -8.73 8.60 1.87
C GLU A 187 -7.74 7.46 1.62
N ILE A 188 -7.73 6.43 2.50
CA ILE A 188 -6.97 5.20 2.27
C ILE A 188 -7.47 4.51 0.99
N PHE A 189 -8.77 4.31 0.85
CA PHE A 189 -9.36 3.69 -0.33
C PHE A 189 -9.04 4.47 -1.63
N GLU A 190 -9.11 5.80 -1.60
CA GLU A 190 -8.73 6.66 -2.73
C GLU A 190 -7.28 6.44 -3.16
N ARG A 191 -6.37 6.29 -2.21
CA ARG A 191 -4.97 5.96 -2.49
C ARG A 191 -4.82 4.56 -3.09
N GLU A 192 -5.50 3.56 -2.54
CA GLU A 192 -5.50 2.21 -3.11
C GLU A 192 -6.03 2.19 -4.55
N VAL A 193 -7.07 2.98 -4.84
CA VAL A 193 -7.59 3.15 -6.21
C VAL A 193 -6.57 3.80 -7.13
N ARG A 194 -5.84 4.81 -6.67
CA ARG A 194 -4.76 5.45 -7.44
C ARG A 194 -3.65 4.45 -7.76
N GLU A 195 -3.18 3.72 -6.76
CA GLU A 195 -2.14 2.68 -6.91
C GLU A 195 -2.62 1.56 -7.84
N GLY A 196 -3.86 1.11 -7.68
CA GLY A 196 -4.50 0.14 -8.55
C GLY A 196 -4.57 0.63 -9.99
N TYR A 197 -4.97 1.88 -10.22
CA TYR A 197 -4.99 2.50 -11.55
C TYR A 197 -3.59 2.55 -12.16
N ASP A 198 -2.60 2.98 -11.40
CA ASP A 198 -1.22 3.09 -11.86
C ASP A 198 -0.63 1.73 -12.25
N ALA A 199 -0.89 0.70 -11.44
CA ALA A 199 -0.44 -0.66 -11.70
C ALA A 199 -1.15 -1.33 -12.90
N SER A 200 -2.42 -0.99 -13.15
CA SER A 200 -3.26 -1.73 -14.11
C SER A 200 -3.59 -0.97 -15.41
N LEU A 201 -4.09 0.26 -15.31
CA LEU A 201 -4.69 1.02 -16.41
C LEU A 201 -3.74 2.07 -16.99
N SER A 202 -2.76 2.55 -16.24
CA SER A 202 -1.82 3.60 -16.68
C SER A 202 -1.12 3.27 -18.00
N ARG A 203 -0.74 2.00 -18.21
CA ARG A 203 -0.13 1.55 -19.48
C ARG A 203 -1.06 1.71 -20.70
N TYR A 204 -2.37 1.52 -20.52
CA TYR A 204 -3.35 1.69 -21.61
C TYR A 204 -3.57 3.17 -21.90
N ARG A 205 -3.59 4.02 -20.87
CA ARG A 205 -3.61 5.48 -21.04
C ARG A 205 -2.37 5.94 -21.83
N GLN A 206 -1.18 5.51 -21.44
CA GLN A 206 0.06 5.86 -22.15
C GLN A 206 0.05 5.38 -23.60
N ALA A 207 -0.46 4.17 -23.87
CA ALA A 207 -0.61 3.66 -25.24
C ALA A 207 -1.61 4.48 -26.06
N LEU A 208 -2.74 4.88 -25.47
CA LEU A 208 -3.72 5.76 -26.10
C LEU A 208 -3.12 7.13 -26.41
N ASP A 209 -2.41 7.74 -25.44
CA ASP A 209 -1.74 9.03 -25.61
C ASP A 209 -0.71 8.96 -26.74
N ALA A 210 0.05 7.86 -26.83
CA ALA A 210 0.99 7.62 -27.92
C ALA A 210 0.30 7.55 -29.29
N VAL A 211 -0.83 6.83 -29.39
CA VAL A 211 -1.63 6.77 -30.63
C VAL A 211 -2.15 8.16 -30.99
N TYR A 212 -2.71 8.90 -30.04
CA TYR A 212 -3.26 10.24 -30.28
C TYR A 212 -2.21 11.24 -30.77
N ASN A 213 -0.99 11.17 -30.21
CA ASN A 213 0.11 12.02 -30.64
C ASN A 213 0.64 11.65 -32.03
N ALA A 214 0.70 10.36 -32.36
CA ALA A 214 1.19 9.89 -33.66
C ALA A 214 0.23 10.23 -34.81
N VAL A 215 -1.06 9.95 -34.65
CA VAL A 215 -2.02 10.01 -35.77
C VAL A 215 -2.89 11.27 -35.77
N MET A 216 -2.84 12.07 -34.69
CA MET A 216 -3.66 13.27 -34.50
C MET A 216 -5.13 13.04 -34.93
N PRO A 217 -5.84 12.08 -34.30
CA PRO A 217 -7.19 11.71 -34.72
C PRO A 217 -8.19 12.84 -34.49
N THR A 218 -9.26 12.88 -35.29
CA THR A 218 -10.42 13.76 -35.05
C THR A 218 -11.08 13.43 -33.72
N ASP A 219 -11.94 14.31 -33.21
CA ASP A 219 -12.66 14.05 -31.96
C ASP A 219 -13.55 12.80 -32.05
N GLU A 220 -14.20 12.54 -33.20
CA GLU A 220 -14.97 11.30 -33.36
C GLU A 220 -14.06 10.06 -33.38
N GLN A 221 -12.92 10.13 -34.05
CA GLN A 221 -11.93 9.04 -34.05
C GLN A 221 -11.34 8.81 -32.66
N ARG A 222 -11.08 9.87 -31.88
CA ARG A 222 -10.59 9.75 -30.49
C ARG A 222 -11.57 8.95 -29.64
N GLU A 223 -12.85 9.27 -29.70
CA GLU A 223 -13.88 8.56 -28.93
C GLU A 223 -14.06 7.11 -29.40
N ALA A 224 -14.01 6.86 -30.71
CA ALA A 224 -14.07 5.51 -31.27
C ALA A 224 -12.87 4.65 -30.85
N ILE A 225 -11.65 5.21 -30.90
CA ILE A 225 -10.42 4.54 -30.44
C ILE A 225 -10.51 4.22 -28.94
N ARG A 226 -10.95 5.20 -28.13
CA ARG A 226 -11.14 5.01 -26.69
C ARG A 226 -12.12 3.89 -26.39
N SER A 227 -13.26 3.88 -27.09
CA SER A 227 -14.28 2.82 -26.98
C SER A 227 -13.70 1.43 -27.28
N ILE A 228 -12.89 1.30 -28.33
CA ILE A 228 -12.22 0.03 -28.67
C ILE A 228 -11.27 -0.42 -27.55
N VAL A 229 -10.50 0.50 -26.97
CA VAL A 229 -9.56 0.16 -25.89
C VAL A 229 -10.31 -0.22 -24.61
N ILE A 230 -11.40 0.48 -24.27
CA ILE A 230 -12.28 0.12 -23.16
C ILE A 230 -12.85 -1.29 -23.34
N GLU A 231 -13.40 -1.58 -24.52
CA GLU A 231 -13.91 -2.91 -24.86
C GLU A 231 -12.81 -3.98 -24.72
N HIS A 232 -11.61 -3.71 -25.25
CA HIS A 232 -10.47 -4.60 -25.12
C HIS A 232 -10.09 -4.89 -23.66
N ILE A 233 -10.08 -3.86 -22.80
CA ILE A 233 -9.78 -4.02 -21.37
C ILE A 233 -10.86 -4.88 -20.69
N LYS A 234 -12.14 -4.61 -20.95
CA LYS A 234 -13.26 -5.39 -20.42
C LYS A 234 -13.18 -6.86 -20.82
N THR A 235 -12.91 -7.14 -22.10
CA THR A 235 -12.85 -8.52 -22.63
C THR A 235 -11.63 -9.28 -22.12
N THR A 236 -10.47 -8.62 -22.03
CA THR A 236 -9.21 -9.32 -21.67
C THR A 236 -8.92 -9.32 -20.18
N ARG A 237 -9.62 -8.51 -19.39
CA ARG A 237 -9.39 -8.31 -17.95
C ARG A 237 -7.90 -8.15 -17.63
N LEU A 238 -7.24 -7.24 -18.36
CA LEU A 238 -5.80 -6.92 -18.26
C LEU A 238 -4.84 -8.04 -18.68
N SER A 239 -5.34 -9.19 -19.14
CA SER A 239 -4.55 -10.37 -19.52
C SER A 239 -4.56 -10.61 -21.04
N ALA A 240 -4.36 -9.53 -21.81
CA ALA A 240 -4.43 -9.57 -23.27
C ALA A 240 -3.26 -10.34 -23.91
N THR A 241 -3.59 -11.34 -24.74
CA THR A 241 -2.63 -12.09 -25.56
C THR A 241 -2.07 -11.24 -26.72
N PRO A 242 -0.91 -11.60 -27.30
CA PRO A 242 -0.38 -10.89 -28.46
C PRO A 242 -1.34 -10.85 -29.66
N ALA A 243 -2.13 -11.91 -29.86
CA ALA A 243 -3.13 -11.95 -30.93
C ALA A 243 -4.25 -10.93 -30.71
N GLN A 244 -4.81 -10.87 -29.50
CA GLN A 244 -5.85 -9.89 -29.15
C GLN A 244 -5.34 -8.45 -29.23
N ARG A 245 -4.08 -8.19 -28.82
CA ARG A 245 -3.48 -6.85 -28.96
C ARG A 245 -3.35 -6.44 -30.43
N ARG A 246 -2.90 -7.34 -31.31
CA ARG A 246 -2.83 -7.09 -32.75
C ARG A 246 -4.20 -6.82 -33.36
N GLU A 247 -5.20 -7.60 -32.96
CA GLU A 247 -6.58 -7.41 -33.42
C GLU A 247 -7.11 -6.02 -33.02
N THR A 248 -6.92 -5.63 -31.77
CA THR A 248 -7.29 -4.29 -31.29
C THR A 248 -6.56 -3.18 -32.05
N ASN A 249 -5.25 -3.29 -32.27
CA ASN A 249 -4.51 -2.32 -33.06
C ASN A 249 -5.00 -2.26 -34.52
N MET A 250 -5.38 -3.39 -35.11
CA MET A 250 -5.95 -3.43 -36.45
C MET A 250 -7.33 -2.77 -36.52
N ARG A 251 -8.17 -2.94 -35.48
CA ARG A 251 -9.45 -2.23 -35.37
C ARG A 251 -9.23 -0.72 -35.32
N ILE A 252 -8.25 -0.26 -34.53
CA ILE A 252 -7.85 1.17 -34.46
C ILE A 252 -7.37 1.66 -35.83
N TYR A 253 -6.45 0.93 -36.48
CA TYR A 253 -5.92 1.31 -37.80
C TYR A 253 -7.00 1.47 -38.87
N ARG A 254 -8.04 0.61 -38.86
CA ARG A 254 -9.16 0.67 -39.81
C ARG A 254 -10.08 1.89 -39.60
N LEU A 255 -10.06 2.51 -38.43
CA LEU A 255 -10.82 3.75 -38.16
C LEU A 255 -10.14 5.01 -38.72
N LEU A 256 -8.84 4.94 -38.96
CA LEU A 256 -8.08 6.07 -39.48
C LEU A 256 -8.37 6.25 -40.98
N ASP A 257 -8.50 7.49 -41.41
CA ASP A 257 -8.45 7.86 -42.83
C ASP A 257 -7.01 7.80 -43.35
N ASP A 258 -6.86 7.94 -44.67
CA ASP A 258 -5.58 7.71 -45.33
C ASP A 258 -4.51 8.75 -44.94
N GLU A 259 -4.90 10.02 -44.73
CA GLU A 259 -4.00 11.06 -44.22
C GLU A 259 -3.40 10.65 -42.86
N ARG A 260 -4.23 10.15 -41.95
CA ARG A 260 -3.78 9.77 -40.60
C ARG A 260 -3.03 8.44 -40.58
N LYS A 261 -3.30 7.54 -41.54
CA LYS A 261 -2.50 6.31 -41.72
C LYS A 261 -1.10 6.62 -42.23
N GLU A 262 -0.96 7.58 -43.15
CA GLU A 262 0.36 7.99 -43.67
C GLU A 262 1.28 8.45 -42.53
N ARG A 263 0.75 9.20 -41.56
CA ARG A 263 1.48 9.66 -40.37
C ARG A 263 2.03 8.54 -39.46
N LEU A 264 1.54 7.31 -39.56
CA LEU A 264 2.11 6.18 -38.82
C LEU A 264 3.45 5.69 -39.38
N PHE A 265 3.79 6.10 -40.61
CA PHE A 265 4.98 5.66 -41.33
C PHE A 265 6.02 6.79 -41.51
N GLU A 266 5.72 7.99 -41.02
CA GLU A 266 6.63 9.15 -40.94
C GLU A 266 7.42 9.15 -39.62
#